data_AF-A0A3F3A3L8-F1
#
_entry.id   AF-A0A3F3A3L8-F1
#
_cell.length_a   1.000
_cell.length_b   1.000
_cell.length_c   1.000
_cell.angle_alpha   90.00
_cell.angle_beta   90.00
_cell.angle_gamma   90.00
#
_symmetry.space_group_name_H-M   'P 1'
#
loop_
_entity.id
_entity.type
_entity.pdbx_description
1 polymer ?
#
loop_
_entity_poly.entity_id
_entity_poly.type
_entity_poly.pdbx_seq_one_letter_code
_entity_poly.pdbx_strand_id
1 'polypeptide(L)' 'MKVKIVCQRDHETREVELPMNEESLLNIQGHVLERDTLGYIAGADVKYYDGEGNEIENVFILNKQLQN' A
#
# COMPACT_ATOMS: atom_id res chain seq x y z
N MET A 1 9.85 9.21 0.71
CA MET A 1 10.06 8.06 1.61
C MET A 1 9.55 6.84 0.89
N LYS A 2 10.43 5.87 0.65
CA LYS A 2 10.09 4.62 -0.02
C LYS A 2 9.22 3.75 0.89
N VAL A 3 8.09 3.30 0.37
CA VAL A 3 7.18 2.37 1.05
C VAL A 3 6.88 1.20 0.13
N LYS A 4 6.95 -0.01 0.69
CA LYS A 4 6.59 -1.26 0.02
C LYS A 4 5.21 -1.72 0.50
N ILE A 5 4.31 -1.92 -0.44
CA ILE A 5 2.94 -2.40 -0.26
C ILE A 5 2.93 -3.88 -0.64
N VAL A 6 2.40 -4.75 0.23
CA VAL A 6 2.47 -6.21 0.08
C VAL A 6 1.12 -6.86 0.35
N CYS A 7 0.56 -7.54 -0.65
CA CYS A 7 -0.58 -8.44 -0.45
C CYS A 7 -0.12 -9.70 0.30
N GLN A 8 -0.75 -10.01 1.43
CA GLN A 8 -0.32 -11.15 2.26
C GLN A 8 -0.72 -12.52 1.69
N ARG A 9 -1.66 -12.57 0.73
CA ARG A 9 -2.13 -13.82 0.14
C ARG A 9 -1.17 -14.37 -0.91
N ASP A 10 -0.85 -13.56 -1.91
CA ASP A 10 -0.10 -13.92 -3.10
C ASP A 10 1.29 -13.27 -3.16
N HIS A 11 1.62 -12.44 -2.17
CA HIS A 11 2.88 -11.70 -2.09
C HIS A 11 3.11 -10.75 -3.27
N GLU A 12 2.04 -10.31 -3.95
CA GLU A 12 2.16 -9.22 -4.91
C GLU A 12 2.64 -7.96 -4.18
N THR A 13 3.59 -7.26 -4.80
CA THR A 13 4.21 -6.08 -4.18
C THR A 13 4.31 -4.88 -5.10
N ARG A 14 4.14 -3.70 -4.52
CA ARG A 14 4.38 -2.41 -5.18
C ARG A 14 5.22 -1.52 -4.29
N GLU A 15 6.15 -0.80 -4.89
CA GLU A 15 6.92 0.23 -4.20
C GLU A 15 6.44 1.60 -4.65
N VAL A 16 6.29 2.52 -3.68
CA VAL A 16 5.84 3.89 -3.89
C VAL A 16 6.72 4.86 -3.11
N GLU A 17 6.77 6.11 -3.57
CA GLU A 17 7.40 7.21 -2.83
C GLU A 17 6.30 8.08 -2.20
N LEU A 18 6.37 8.27 -0.89
CA LEU A 18 5.53 9.20 -0.14
C LEU A 18 6.28 10.51 0.17
N PRO A 19 5.59 11.65 0.28
CA PRO A 19 4.15 11.79 0.11
C PRO A 19 3.73 11.70 -1.36
N MET A 20 2.52 11.21 -1.59
CA MET A 20 1.87 11.20 -2.91
C MET A 20 0.38 11.52 -2.81
N ASN A 21 -0.25 11.75 -3.96
CA ASN A 21 -1.69 11.95 -4.02
C ASN A 21 -2.45 10.73 -3.44
N GLU A 22 -3.43 11.00 -2.57
CA GLU A 22 -4.16 9.97 -1.81
C GLU A 22 -4.98 9.03 -2.70
N GLU A 23 -5.62 9.56 -3.75
CA GLU A 23 -6.36 8.77 -4.75
C GLU A 23 -5.42 7.82 -5.50
N SER A 24 -4.22 8.29 -5.84
CA SER A 24 -3.20 7.45 -6.47
C SER A 24 -2.72 6.34 -5.54
N LEU A 25 -2.53 6.62 -4.24
CA LEU A 25 -2.16 5.62 -3.24
C LEU A 25 -3.27 4.56 -3.07
N LEU A 26 -4.53 4.98 -3.03
CA LEU A 26 -5.69 4.10 -2.97
C LEU A 26 -5.77 3.18 -4.21
N ASN A 27 -5.55 3.73 -5.41
CA ASN A 27 -5.54 2.95 -6.65
C ASN A 27 -4.44 1.89 -6.65
N ILE A 28 -3.24 2.23 -6.16
CA ILE A 28 -2.14 1.26 -6.06
C ILE A 28 -2.46 0.16 -5.05
N GLN A 29 -3.03 0.50 -3.88
CA GLN A 29 -3.51 -0.51 -2.92
C GLN A 29 -4.55 -1.45 -3.57
N GLY A 30 -5.48 -0.89 -4.35
CA GLY A 30 -6.49 -1.65 -5.09
C GLY A 30 -5.89 -2.61 -6.11
N HIS A 31 -4.88 -2.18 -6.86
CA HIS A 31 -4.16 -3.03 -7.81
C HIS A 31 -3.41 -4.17 -7.11
N VAL A 32 -2.73 -3.90 -6.00
CA VAL A 32 -2.04 -4.95 -5.20
C VAL A 32 -3.04 -5.97 -4.64
N LEU A 33 -4.28 -5.55 -4.38
CA LEU A 33 -5.38 -6.41 -3.95
C LEU A 33 -6.16 -7.05 -5.11
N GLU A 34 -5.72 -6.88 -6.36
CA GLU A 34 -6.42 -7.35 -7.57
C GLU A 34 -7.92 -6.97 -7.59
N ARG A 35 -8.29 -5.82 -7.00
CA ARG A 35 -9.69 -5.36 -6.92
C ARG A 35 -10.33 -5.26 -8.30
N ASP A 36 -9.54 -4.95 -9.31
CA ASP A 36 -10.01 -4.66 -10.68
C ASP A 36 -10.22 -5.92 -11.54
N THR A 37 -9.68 -7.08 -11.14
CA THR A 37 -9.67 -8.30 -11.98
C THR A 37 -10.41 -9.47 -11.34
N LEU A 38 -10.30 -9.66 -10.03
CA LEU A 38 -10.86 -10.83 -9.33
C LEU A 38 -11.97 -10.48 -8.35
N GLY A 39 -12.34 -9.20 -8.24
CA GLY A 39 -13.44 -8.73 -7.41
C GLY A 39 -13.19 -9.02 -5.95
N TYR A 40 -12.36 -8.21 -5.30
CA TYR A 40 -12.00 -8.33 -3.88
C TYR A 40 -11.59 -9.75 -3.49
N ILE A 41 -10.30 -10.00 -3.40
CA ILE A 41 -9.83 -11.22 -2.77
C ILE A 41 -10.35 -11.25 -1.33
N ALA A 42 -11.40 -12.03 -1.07
CA ALA A 42 -11.94 -12.20 0.27
C ALA A 42 -10.84 -12.76 1.18
N GLY A 43 -10.51 -12.03 2.25
CA GLY A 43 -9.48 -12.41 3.21
C GLY A 43 -8.04 -12.03 2.85
N ALA A 44 -7.79 -11.28 1.77
CA ALA A 44 -6.49 -10.66 1.55
C ALA A 44 -6.33 -9.41 2.43
N ASP A 45 -5.19 -9.33 3.10
CA ASP A 45 -4.74 -8.16 3.85
C ASP A 45 -3.54 -7.52 3.14
N VAL A 46 -3.36 -6.22 3.33
CA VAL A 46 -2.21 -5.47 2.79
C VAL A 46 -1.38 -4.96 3.94
N LYS A 47 -0.09 -5.31 3.91
CA LYS A 47 0.90 -4.74 4.82
C LYS A 47 1.78 -3.73 4.10
N TYR A 48 2.29 -2.81 4.89
CA TYR A 48 3.13 -1.71 4.43
C TYR A 48 4.45 -1.76 5.17
N TYR A 49 5.54 -1.53 4.47
CA TYR A 49 6.88 -1.50 5.04
C TYR A 49 7.65 -0.27 4.58
N ASP A 50 8.42 0.34 5.46
CA ASP A 50 9.37 1.39 5.07
C ASP A 50 10.59 0.82 4.35
N GLY A 51 11.53 1.70 3.96
CA GLY A 51 12.78 1.30 3.30
C GLY A 51 13.74 0.50 4.18
N GLU A 52 13.52 0.44 5.49
CA GLU A 52 14.30 -0.36 6.45
C GLU A 52 13.62 -1.71 6.76
N GLY A 53 12.39 -1.91 6.28
CA GLY A 53 11.61 -3.12 6.50
C GLY A 53 10.72 -3.08 7.75
N ASN A 54 10.56 -1.93 8.39
CA ASN A 54 9.65 -1.78 9.52
C ASN A 54 8.20 -1.69 9.02
N GLU A 55 7.28 -2.37 9.71
CA GLU A 55 5.86 -2.35 9.37
C GLU A 55 5.24 -0.97 9.67
N ILE A 56 4.50 -0.43 8.71
CA ILE A 56 3.74 0.81 8.84
C ILE A 56 2.28 0.44 9.06
N GLU A 57 1.75 0.75 10.23
CA GLU A 57 0.37 0.41 10.60
C GLU A 57 -0.68 1.14 9.74
N ASN A 58 -0.43 2.42 9.42
CA ASN A 58 -1.35 3.20 8.59
C ASN A 58 -0.60 4.10 7.60
N VAL A 59 -0.49 3.62 6.36
CA VAL A 59 0.19 4.34 5.28
C VAL A 59 -0.49 5.67 4.91
N PHE A 60 -1.80 5.80 5.09
CA PHE A 60 -2.54 7.03 4.75
C PHE A 60 -2.30 8.14 5.76
N ILE A 61 -2.22 7.81 7.05
CA ILE A 61 -1.82 8.76 8.10
C ILE A 61 -0.39 9.24 7.85
N LEU A 62 0.54 8.31 7.58
CA LEU A 62 1.92 8.65 7.26
C LEU A 62 2.02 9.54 6.02
N ASN A 63 1.30 9.20 4.94
CA ASN A 63 1.26 9.98 3.71
C ASN A 63 0.82 11.44 3.99
N LYS A 64 -0.23 11.62 4.80
CA LYS A 64 -0.73 12.94 5.19
C LYS A 64 0.25 13.71 6.08
N GLN A 65 0.93 13.03 7.00
CA GLN A 65 1.95 13.65 7.86
C GLN A 65 3.14 14.18 7.06
N LEU A 66 3.55 13.47 6.00
CA LEU A 66 4.67 13.86 5.14
C LEU A 66 4.34 14.97 4.13
N GLN A 67 3.06 15.29 3.91
CA GLN A 67 2.63 16.40 3.03
C GLN A 67 2.69 17.78 3.72
N ASN A 68 2.86 17.82 5.04
CA ASN A 68 2.98 19.04 5.84
C ASN A 68 4.45 19.38 6.10
#